data_AF-A0A7V2IA33-F1
#
_entry.id   AF-A0A7V2IA33-F1
#
_cell.length_a   1.000
_cell.length_b   1.000
_cell.length_c   1.000
_cell.angle_alpha   90.00
_cell.angle_beta   90.00
_cell.angle_gamma   90.00
#
_symmetry.space_group_name_H-M   'P 1'
#
loop_
_entity.id
_entity.type
_entity.pdbx_description
1 polymer ?
#
loop_
_entity_poly.entity_id
_entity_poly.type
_entity_poly.pdbx_seq_one_letter_code
_entity_poly.pdbx_strand_id
1 'polypeptide(L)'
;MSAPTRVVSTAAPPIGAPLARLEDRRFVTGAGRFVDDLAFPGMLHAAFVRSPHAHARIRRIDLAPALARPGVVAAVTGRELAAWTRPLTVGIPGVLAMTMTALPVATARFVGDPVAVVVATDPYRAADAAAEVVVDWEPLPAVVDVASAVAPDAPRVDDDLPTNLICDQTLEYGDTAAAFAAAEVVVEAAFHQHRQTHAPLEPRGCVALWDAGREHLTLYDSGQVPHPLRTSLAARLGLSENQVRVVVPDVGGGFGQKIPLWRETLTV
;
A
#
# COMPACT_ATOMS: atom_id res chain seq x y z
N MET A 1 49.19 -24.23 41.02
CA MET A 1 48.43 -23.80 39.82
C MET A 1 46.97 -24.06 40.11
N SER A 2 46.17 -23.01 40.30
CA SER A 2 44.75 -23.15 40.63
C SER A 2 43.97 -23.52 39.37
N ALA A 3 43.18 -24.58 39.42
CA ALA A 3 42.35 -25.01 38.30
C ALA A 3 41.24 -23.98 38.02
N PRO A 4 40.91 -23.69 36.76
CA PRO A 4 39.86 -22.73 36.44
C PRO A 4 38.50 -23.27 36.90
N THR A 5 37.85 -22.52 37.80
CA THR A 5 36.49 -22.80 38.25
C THR A 5 35.53 -22.54 37.08
N ARG A 6 34.98 -23.60 36.48
CA ARG A 6 33.87 -23.48 35.53
C ARG A 6 32.62 -23.05 36.28
N VAL A 7 32.23 -21.80 36.11
CA VAL A 7 30.89 -21.33 36.51
C VAL A 7 29.91 -21.86 35.47
N VAL A 8 29.13 -22.88 35.85
CA VAL A 8 28.01 -23.36 35.05
C VAL A 8 26.83 -22.42 35.33
N SER A 9 26.37 -21.70 34.31
CA SER A 9 25.13 -20.92 34.39
C SER A 9 23.97 -21.85 34.76
N THR A 10 23.30 -21.56 35.87
CA THR A 10 22.12 -22.29 36.36
C THR A 10 20.83 -21.88 35.66
N ALA A 11 20.88 -20.88 34.77
CA ALA A 11 19.73 -20.47 33.98
C ALA A 11 19.51 -21.47 32.84
N ALA A 12 18.30 -22.03 32.77
CA ALA A 12 17.86 -22.76 31.59
C ALA A 12 18.07 -21.89 30.33
N PRO A 13 18.52 -22.46 29.22
CA PRO A 13 18.73 -21.70 27.99
C PRO A 13 17.41 -21.04 27.58
N PRO A 14 17.45 -19.77 27.10
CA PRO A 14 16.23 -19.03 26.78
C PRO A 14 15.47 -19.62 25.58
N ILE A 15 16.14 -20.41 24.74
CA ILE A 15 15.52 -21.10 23.60
C ILE A 15 14.65 -22.25 24.13
N GLY A 16 13.35 -22.18 23.83
CA GLY A 16 12.35 -23.17 24.26
C GLY A 16 11.68 -22.88 25.61
N ALA A 17 12.10 -21.83 26.32
CA ALA A 17 11.48 -21.41 27.58
C ALA A 17 10.26 -20.50 27.34
N PRO A 18 9.17 -20.63 28.14
CA PRO A 18 7.98 -19.77 28.03
C PRO A 18 8.20 -18.43 28.74
N LEU A 19 9.08 -17.60 28.20
CA LEU A 19 9.42 -16.28 28.76
C LEU A 19 8.28 -15.28 28.50
N ALA A 20 8.04 -14.39 29.46
CA ALA A 20 7.14 -13.25 29.26
C ALA A 20 7.71 -12.29 28.21
N ARG A 21 6.84 -11.61 27.46
CA ARG A 21 7.28 -10.68 26.41
C ARG A 21 7.86 -9.42 27.02
N LEU A 22 8.92 -8.90 26.41
CA LEU A 22 9.58 -7.68 26.88
C LEU A 22 8.73 -6.43 26.61
N GLU A 23 7.88 -6.50 25.58
CA GLU A 23 7.09 -5.41 25.05
C GLU A 23 5.76 -5.22 25.80
N ASP A 24 5.29 -6.23 26.53
CA ASP A 24 3.97 -6.25 27.17
C ASP A 24 3.71 -4.99 27.99
N ARG A 25 4.68 -4.59 28.80
CA ARG A 25 4.54 -3.47 29.73
C ARG A 25 4.08 -2.19 29.01
N ARG A 26 4.67 -1.83 27.87
CA ARG A 26 4.28 -0.57 27.19
C ARG A 26 2.88 -0.68 26.59
N PHE A 27 2.47 -1.85 26.10
CA PHE A 27 1.15 -2.01 25.51
C PHE A 27 0.02 -2.02 26.55
N VAL A 28 0.19 -2.73 27.66
CA VAL A 28 -0.87 -2.83 28.69
C VAL A 28 -1.04 -1.56 29.52
N THR A 29 -0.07 -0.63 29.47
CA THR A 29 -0.15 0.67 30.15
C THR A 29 -0.51 1.83 29.22
N GLY A 30 -0.84 1.57 27.96
CA GLY A 30 -1.11 2.64 26.97
C GLY A 30 0.12 3.48 26.62
N ALA A 31 1.33 2.95 26.81
CA ALA A 31 2.60 3.60 26.49
C ALA A 31 3.23 3.07 25.19
N GLY A 32 2.52 2.23 24.44
CA GLY A 32 2.84 1.91 23.05
C GLY A 32 2.75 3.18 22.21
N ARG A 33 3.46 3.20 21.08
CA ARG A 33 3.41 4.32 20.14
C ARG A 33 3.14 3.80 18.75
N PHE A 34 1.93 3.99 18.27
CA PHE A 34 1.51 3.70 16.92
C PHE A 34 1.64 4.96 16.05
N VAL A 35 1.47 4.84 14.73
CA VAL A 35 1.67 5.99 13.83
C VAL A 35 0.70 7.14 14.15
N ASP A 36 -0.55 6.82 14.48
CA ASP A 36 -1.59 7.82 14.79
C ASP A 36 -1.41 8.48 16.17
N ASP A 37 -0.53 7.93 17.03
CA ASP A 37 -0.15 8.55 18.31
C ASP A 37 0.94 9.64 18.14
N LEU A 38 1.54 9.74 16.95
CA LEU A 38 2.61 10.68 16.68
C LEU A 38 2.03 12.07 16.40
N ALA A 39 2.61 13.08 17.05
CA ALA A 39 2.26 14.48 16.83
C ALA A 39 3.53 15.31 16.65
N PHE A 40 3.51 16.18 15.65
CA PHE A 40 4.61 17.09 15.34
C PHE A 40 4.09 18.54 15.22
N PRO A 41 4.89 19.55 15.58
CA PRO A 41 4.50 20.94 15.38
C PRO A 41 4.18 21.22 13.91
N GLY A 42 3.01 21.82 13.65
CA GLY A 42 2.57 22.13 12.28
C GLY A 42 2.11 20.92 11.47
N MET A 43 1.89 19.75 12.08
CA MET A 43 1.34 18.58 11.41
C MET A 43 0.00 18.89 10.73
N LEU A 44 -0.13 18.45 9.48
CA LEU A 44 -1.33 18.56 8.67
C LEU A 44 -1.91 17.16 8.42
N HIS A 45 -3.18 17.11 8.01
CA HIS A 45 -3.90 15.87 7.79
C HIS A 45 -4.40 15.77 6.34
N ALA A 46 -4.23 14.60 5.74
CA ALA A 46 -4.64 14.31 4.38
C ALA A 46 -5.96 13.51 4.35
N ALA A 47 -6.87 13.90 3.47
CA ALA A 47 -8.08 13.15 3.13
C ALA A 47 -8.13 12.89 1.63
N PHE A 48 -8.42 11.65 1.24
CA PHE A 48 -8.43 11.23 -0.16
C PHE A 48 -9.85 11.28 -0.74
N VAL A 49 -9.96 11.87 -1.93
CA VAL A 49 -11.17 11.78 -2.78
C VAL A 49 -11.07 10.48 -3.56
N ARG A 50 -12.07 9.61 -3.43
CA ARG A 50 -12.05 8.25 -3.99
C ARG A 50 -13.16 8.07 -5.01
N SER A 51 -12.89 7.29 -6.05
CA SER A 51 -13.88 7.01 -7.09
C SER A 51 -15.07 6.22 -6.54
N PRO A 52 -16.32 6.63 -6.85
CA PRO A 52 -17.50 5.84 -6.56
C PRO A 52 -17.77 4.77 -7.65
N HIS A 53 -16.99 4.74 -8.72
CA HIS A 53 -17.21 3.87 -9.88
C HIS A 53 -16.22 2.71 -9.92
N ALA A 54 -16.68 1.54 -10.37
CA ALA A 54 -15.81 0.39 -10.60
C ALA A 54 -14.88 0.60 -11.79
N HIS A 55 -15.30 1.39 -12.78
CA HIS A 55 -14.49 1.80 -13.92
C HIS A 55 -15.07 3.10 -14.49
N ALA A 56 -14.24 4.16 -14.60
CA ALA A 56 -14.69 5.44 -15.16
C ALA A 56 -13.51 6.28 -15.65
N ARG A 57 -13.71 7.04 -16.75
CA ARG A 57 -12.79 8.11 -17.12
C ARG A 57 -13.03 9.33 -16.24
N ILE A 58 -11.93 9.98 -15.86
CA ILE A 58 -11.90 11.24 -15.13
C ILE A 58 -11.90 12.35 -16.19
N ARG A 59 -13.04 13.00 -16.42
CA ARG A 59 -13.14 14.10 -17.39
C ARG A 59 -12.51 15.38 -16.82
N ARG A 60 -12.82 15.69 -15.56
CA ARG A 60 -12.29 16.85 -14.83
C ARG A 60 -12.39 16.62 -13.32
N ILE A 61 -11.46 17.19 -12.57
CA ILE A 61 -11.54 17.33 -11.11
C ILE A 61 -11.51 18.83 -10.79
N ASP A 62 -12.48 19.31 -10.03
CA ASP A 62 -12.55 20.69 -9.54
C ASP A 62 -12.23 20.73 -8.05
N LEU A 63 -11.07 21.29 -7.73
CA LEU A 63 -10.57 21.44 -6.37
C LEU A 63 -10.90 22.81 -5.75
N ALA A 64 -11.47 23.75 -6.53
CA ALA A 64 -11.68 25.13 -6.08
C ALA A 64 -12.60 25.23 -4.85
N PRO A 65 -13.70 24.47 -4.72
CA PRO A 65 -14.52 24.50 -3.52
C PRO A 65 -13.74 24.08 -2.27
N ALA A 66 -13.01 22.96 -2.34
CA ALA A 66 -12.18 22.46 -1.25
C ALA A 66 -11.11 23.49 -0.83
N LEU A 67 -10.40 24.08 -1.80
CA LEU A 67 -9.35 25.07 -1.55
C LEU A 67 -9.88 26.37 -0.93
N ALA A 68 -11.15 26.70 -1.10
CA ALA A 68 -11.76 27.88 -0.52
C ALA A 68 -12.11 27.72 0.97
N ARG A 69 -12.10 26.49 1.51
CA ARG A 69 -12.47 26.24 2.90
C ARG A 69 -11.38 26.70 3.87
N PRO A 70 -11.75 27.37 4.99
CA PRO A 70 -10.79 27.74 6.01
C PRO A 70 -10.04 26.53 6.60
N GLY A 71 -8.72 26.63 6.71
CA GLY A 71 -7.86 25.57 7.26
C GLY A 71 -7.42 24.51 6.23
N VAL A 72 -7.88 24.60 4.98
CA VAL A 72 -7.29 23.83 3.88
C VAL A 72 -5.98 24.49 3.44
N VAL A 73 -4.93 23.68 3.34
CA VAL A 73 -3.57 24.14 3.00
C VAL A 73 -3.23 23.80 1.56
N ALA A 74 -3.65 22.64 1.07
CA ALA A 74 -3.41 22.20 -0.30
C ALA A 74 -4.49 21.20 -0.75
N ALA A 75 -4.69 21.11 -2.05
CA ALA A 75 -5.42 20.02 -2.69
C ALA A 75 -4.75 19.72 -4.04
N VAL A 76 -4.53 18.44 -4.35
CA VAL A 76 -3.83 18.02 -5.57
C VAL A 76 -4.48 16.78 -6.18
N THR A 77 -4.40 16.65 -7.50
CA THR A 77 -4.89 15.50 -8.25
C THR A 77 -3.75 14.57 -8.65
N GLY A 78 -4.08 13.44 -9.29
CA GLY A 78 -3.07 12.57 -9.89
C GLY A 78 -2.20 13.28 -10.95
N ARG A 79 -2.68 14.36 -11.59
CA ARG A 79 -1.90 15.09 -12.60
C ARG A 79 -0.73 15.82 -11.98
N GLU A 80 -0.94 16.56 -10.89
CA GLU A 80 0.14 17.25 -10.18
C GLU A 80 1.12 16.23 -9.58
N LEU A 81 0.61 15.17 -8.94
CA LEU A 81 1.47 14.13 -8.35
C LEU A 81 2.28 13.36 -9.39
N ALA A 82 1.78 13.18 -10.61
CA ALA A 82 2.55 12.57 -11.70
C ALA A 82 3.73 13.43 -12.17
N ALA A 83 3.70 14.75 -11.92
CA ALA A 83 4.83 15.64 -12.18
C ALA A 83 5.89 15.60 -11.07
N TRP A 84 5.50 15.24 -9.85
CA TRP A 84 6.38 15.19 -8.67
C TRP A 84 6.91 13.79 -8.35
N THR A 85 6.28 12.76 -8.93
CA THR A 85 6.64 11.35 -8.66
C THR A 85 6.96 10.63 -9.96
N ARG A 86 7.86 9.65 -9.88
CA ARG A 86 8.14 8.72 -10.97
C ARG A 86 7.13 7.59 -10.94
N PRO A 87 6.64 7.07 -12.07
CA PRO A 87 5.78 5.90 -12.07
C PRO A 87 6.53 4.62 -11.62
N LEU A 88 5.77 3.59 -11.23
CA LEU A 88 6.28 2.27 -10.86
C LEU A 88 5.90 1.37 -12.00
N THR A 89 6.90 0.80 -12.65
CA THR A 89 6.68 -0.27 -13.61
C THR A 89 6.94 -1.59 -12.91
N VAL A 90 5.89 -2.39 -12.73
CA VAL A 90 6.01 -3.75 -12.23
C VAL A 90 6.29 -4.64 -13.42
N GLY A 91 7.52 -5.11 -13.55
CA GLY A 91 7.96 -6.06 -14.58
C GLY A 91 8.56 -7.30 -13.92
N ILE A 92 7.80 -8.39 -13.91
CA ILE A 92 8.25 -9.70 -13.45
C ILE A 92 8.34 -10.59 -14.70
N PRO A 93 9.38 -11.44 -14.87
CA PRO A 93 9.43 -12.35 -16.01
C PRO A 93 8.13 -13.14 -16.20
N GLY A 94 7.58 -13.11 -17.42
CA GLY A 94 6.30 -13.75 -17.76
C GLY A 94 5.04 -13.01 -17.31
N VAL A 95 5.17 -11.80 -16.75
CA VAL A 95 4.05 -10.90 -16.43
C VAL A 95 4.15 -9.66 -17.33
N LEU A 96 3.03 -9.25 -17.92
CA LEU A 96 2.95 -7.99 -18.67
C LEU A 96 3.34 -6.82 -17.78
N ALA A 97 4.25 -5.97 -18.28
CA ALA A 97 4.72 -4.82 -17.53
C ALA A 97 3.57 -3.83 -17.31
N MET A 98 3.25 -3.54 -16.06
CA MET A 98 2.19 -2.58 -15.71
C MET A 98 2.80 -1.35 -15.09
N THR A 99 2.37 -0.17 -15.55
CA THR A 99 2.88 1.11 -15.07
C THR A 99 1.83 1.82 -14.23
N MET A 100 2.20 2.20 -13.01
CA MET A 100 1.30 2.82 -12.03
C MET A 100 1.83 4.19 -11.61
N THR A 101 1.04 5.23 -11.88
CA THR A 101 1.23 6.58 -11.31
C THR A 101 0.87 6.59 -9.83
N ALA A 102 1.22 7.66 -9.09
CA ALA A 102 0.90 7.77 -7.67
C ALA A 102 -0.62 7.75 -7.43
N LEU A 103 -1.38 8.61 -8.12
CA LEU A 103 -2.84 8.53 -8.24
C LEU A 103 -3.21 8.44 -9.73
N PRO A 104 -4.41 7.92 -10.08
CA PRO A 104 -4.86 7.86 -11.47
C PRO A 104 -5.00 9.26 -12.07
N VAL A 105 -4.56 9.41 -13.33
CA VAL A 105 -4.65 10.68 -14.07
C VAL A 105 -5.89 10.72 -14.97
N ALA A 106 -6.15 9.62 -15.70
CA ALA A 106 -7.18 9.57 -16.74
C ALA A 106 -8.36 8.66 -16.39
N THR A 107 -8.12 7.55 -15.67
CA THR A 107 -9.12 6.49 -15.47
C THR A 107 -9.03 5.93 -14.05
N ALA A 108 -10.15 5.94 -13.33
CA ALA A 108 -10.30 5.18 -12.09
C ALA A 108 -10.75 3.75 -12.41
N ARG A 109 -10.11 2.76 -11.79
CA ARG A 109 -10.24 1.33 -12.19
C ARG A 109 -10.88 0.44 -11.13
N PHE A 110 -11.32 1.00 -10.00
CA PHE A 110 -12.10 0.30 -8.98
C PHE A 110 -12.80 1.29 -8.04
N VAL A 111 -13.86 0.83 -7.38
CA VAL A 111 -14.53 1.61 -6.33
C VAL A 111 -13.54 1.82 -5.18
N GLY A 112 -13.26 3.08 -4.83
CA GLY A 112 -12.28 3.43 -3.81
C GLY A 112 -10.91 3.89 -4.35
N ASP A 113 -10.71 3.89 -5.68
CA ASP A 113 -9.47 4.36 -6.32
C ASP A 113 -9.23 5.84 -5.98
N PRO A 114 -8.13 6.22 -5.28
CA PRO A 114 -7.92 7.60 -4.83
C PRO A 114 -7.49 8.48 -6.00
N VAL A 115 -8.25 9.53 -6.32
CA VAL A 115 -8.04 10.39 -7.51
C VAL A 115 -7.54 11.80 -7.18
N ALA A 116 -7.74 12.24 -5.94
CA ALA A 116 -7.21 13.48 -5.42
C ALA A 116 -6.98 13.36 -3.91
N VAL A 117 -6.22 14.30 -3.35
CA VAL A 117 -5.97 14.43 -1.92
C VAL A 117 -6.12 15.88 -1.50
N VAL A 118 -6.73 16.11 -0.35
CA VAL A 118 -6.88 17.42 0.30
C VAL A 118 -6.11 17.38 1.62
N VAL A 119 -5.33 18.42 1.89
CA VAL A 119 -4.50 18.57 3.08
C VAL A 119 -5.01 19.76 3.89
N ALA A 120 -5.30 19.55 5.18
CA ALA A 120 -5.83 20.58 6.08
C ALA A 120 -5.18 20.53 7.46
N THR A 121 -5.48 21.54 8.29
CA THR A 121 -4.92 21.71 9.64
C THR A 121 -5.38 20.66 10.66
N ASP A 122 -6.47 19.94 10.36
CA ASP A 122 -7.03 18.89 11.22
C ASP A 122 -7.78 17.85 10.35
N PRO A 123 -7.99 16.62 10.85
CA PRO A 123 -8.56 15.55 10.04
C PRO A 123 -10.03 15.78 9.67
N TYR A 124 -10.79 16.54 10.48
CA TYR A 124 -12.20 16.81 10.22
C TYR A 124 -12.35 17.79 9.05
N ARG A 125 -11.57 18.87 9.05
CA ARG A 125 -11.53 19.82 7.92
C ARG A 125 -11.05 19.17 6.64
N ALA A 126 -10.06 18.28 6.71
CA ALA A 126 -9.59 17.54 5.54
C ALA A 126 -10.72 16.70 4.95
N ALA A 127 -11.46 15.97 5.80
CA ALA A 127 -12.59 15.14 5.39
C ALA A 127 -13.73 15.98 4.78
N ASP A 128 -14.14 17.07 5.44
CA ASP A 128 -15.17 17.97 4.93
C ASP A 128 -14.79 18.57 3.57
N ALA A 129 -13.54 19.04 3.44
CA ALA A 129 -13.06 19.64 2.21
C ALA A 129 -12.94 18.62 1.07
N ALA A 130 -12.52 17.38 1.36
CA ALA A 130 -12.50 16.31 0.37
C ALA A 130 -13.90 15.99 -0.16
N ALA A 131 -14.95 16.12 0.66
CA ALA A 131 -16.33 15.92 0.24
C ALA A 131 -16.86 17.01 -0.71
N GLU A 132 -16.23 18.18 -0.76
CA GLU A 132 -16.60 19.27 -1.68
C GLU A 132 -15.89 19.20 -3.03
N VAL A 133 -14.90 18.31 -3.19
CA VAL A 133 -14.24 18.11 -4.48
C VAL A 133 -15.23 17.53 -5.48
N VAL A 134 -15.45 18.24 -6.58
CA VAL A 134 -16.35 17.81 -7.64
C VAL A 134 -15.54 17.09 -8.72
N VAL A 135 -15.91 15.85 -9.02
CA VAL A 135 -15.29 15.07 -10.09
C VAL A 135 -16.33 14.77 -11.16
N ASP A 136 -16.01 15.15 -12.39
CA ASP A 136 -16.78 14.82 -13.59
C ASP A 136 -16.32 13.47 -14.13
N TRP A 137 -17.25 12.51 -14.15
CA TRP A 137 -17.01 11.12 -14.47
C TRP A 137 -17.71 10.73 -15.77
N GLU A 138 -17.04 9.90 -16.57
CA GLU A 138 -17.68 9.10 -17.60
C GLU A 138 -17.57 7.62 -17.17
N PRO A 139 -18.65 7.02 -16.63
CA PRO A 139 -18.66 5.60 -16.28
C PRO A 139 -18.37 4.72 -17.50
N LEU A 140 -17.58 3.67 -17.28
CA LEU A 140 -17.23 2.66 -18.26
C LEU A 140 -17.74 1.29 -17.84
N PRO A 141 -17.93 0.35 -18.79
CA PRO A 141 -18.21 -1.04 -18.45
C PRO A 141 -17.10 -1.60 -17.54
N ALA A 142 -17.49 -2.20 -16.42
CA ALA A 142 -16.58 -2.77 -15.44
C ALA A 142 -16.42 -4.28 -15.65
N VAL A 143 -15.24 -4.80 -15.34
CA VAL A 143 -14.95 -6.24 -15.28
C VAL A 143 -14.97 -6.66 -13.81
N VAL A 144 -15.86 -7.59 -13.45
CA VAL A 144 -16.08 -8.03 -12.05
C VAL A 144 -15.84 -9.52 -11.83
N ASP A 145 -15.56 -10.26 -12.89
CA ASP A 145 -15.33 -11.70 -12.86
C ASP A 145 -14.11 -12.07 -13.72
N VAL A 146 -13.27 -12.98 -13.21
CA VAL A 146 -12.00 -13.35 -13.84
C VAL A 146 -12.22 -14.12 -15.14
N ALA A 147 -13.23 -15.00 -15.20
CA ALA A 147 -13.50 -15.77 -16.41
C ALA A 147 -14.00 -14.87 -17.55
N SER A 148 -14.87 -13.89 -17.23
CA SER A 148 -15.31 -12.89 -18.21
C SER A 148 -14.21 -11.91 -18.61
N ALA A 149 -13.22 -11.65 -17.73
CA ALA A 149 -12.15 -10.70 -17.98
C ALA A 149 -11.29 -11.06 -19.20
N VAL A 150 -11.12 -12.35 -19.46
CA VAL A 150 -10.25 -12.87 -20.54
C VAL A 150 -11.02 -13.16 -21.83
N ALA A 151 -12.32 -12.88 -21.88
CA ALA A 151 -13.11 -13.03 -23.10
C ALA A 151 -12.61 -12.06 -24.19
N PRO A 152 -12.66 -12.43 -25.49
CA PRO A 152 -12.15 -11.59 -26.58
C PRO A 152 -12.78 -10.19 -26.68
N ASP A 153 -14.03 -10.05 -26.22
CA ASP A 153 -14.83 -8.82 -26.23
C ASP A 153 -14.94 -8.14 -24.86
N ALA A 154 -14.22 -8.64 -23.85
CA ALA A 154 -14.21 -8.05 -22.52
C ALA A 154 -13.72 -6.59 -22.57
N PRO A 155 -14.36 -5.67 -21.83
CA PRO A 155 -13.84 -4.32 -21.71
C PRO A 155 -12.45 -4.37 -21.07
N ARG A 156 -11.51 -3.58 -21.59
CA ARG A 156 -10.17 -3.47 -20.98
C ARG A 156 -10.26 -2.67 -19.70
N VAL A 157 -9.65 -3.20 -18.62
CA VAL A 157 -9.51 -2.49 -17.34
C VAL A 157 -8.43 -1.41 -17.44
N ASP A 158 -7.41 -1.66 -18.25
CA ASP A 158 -6.33 -0.72 -18.52
C ASP A 158 -6.11 -0.60 -20.04
N ASP A 159 -6.33 0.59 -20.58
CA ASP A 159 -6.14 0.86 -22.00
C ASP A 159 -4.67 0.86 -22.42
N ASP A 160 -3.74 0.98 -21.47
CA ASP A 160 -2.29 0.88 -21.71
C ASP A 160 -1.83 -0.58 -21.86
N LEU A 161 -2.70 -1.55 -21.53
CA LEU A 161 -2.42 -2.98 -21.67
C LEU A 161 -3.17 -3.59 -22.85
N PRO A 162 -2.55 -4.53 -23.59
CA PRO A 162 -3.18 -5.16 -24.75
C PRO A 162 -4.30 -6.15 -24.36
N THR A 163 -4.34 -6.63 -23.11
CA THR A 163 -5.28 -7.63 -22.62
C THR A 163 -5.45 -7.51 -21.09
N ASN A 164 -6.55 -8.06 -20.57
CA ASN A 164 -6.76 -8.24 -19.13
C ASN A 164 -5.99 -9.46 -18.56
N LEU A 165 -5.46 -10.35 -19.40
CA LEU A 165 -4.62 -11.49 -18.99
C LEU A 165 -3.17 -11.04 -18.80
N ILE A 166 -2.82 -10.66 -17.56
CA ILE A 166 -1.50 -10.09 -17.26
C ILE A 166 -0.38 -11.12 -17.13
N CYS A 167 -0.70 -12.39 -16.92
CA CYS A 167 0.26 -13.47 -16.72
C CYS A 167 -0.40 -14.80 -17.10
N ASP A 168 0.30 -15.59 -17.90
CA ASP A 168 -0.07 -16.98 -18.22
C ASP A 168 1.20 -17.84 -18.13
N GLN A 169 1.25 -18.71 -17.14
CA GLN A 169 2.42 -19.55 -16.83
C GLN A 169 1.96 -20.97 -16.51
N THR A 170 2.58 -21.93 -17.19
CA THR A 170 2.44 -23.36 -16.90
C THR A 170 3.74 -23.87 -16.28
N LEU A 171 3.65 -24.47 -15.10
CA LEU A 171 4.77 -25.13 -14.44
C LEU A 171 4.43 -26.62 -14.31
N GLU A 172 5.27 -27.46 -14.90
CA GLU A 172 5.13 -28.92 -14.84
C GLU A 172 6.39 -29.53 -14.22
N TYR A 173 6.20 -30.50 -13.33
CA TYR A 173 7.28 -31.22 -12.65
C TYR A 173 7.09 -32.73 -12.82
N GLY A 174 7.97 -33.36 -13.58
CA GLY A 174 7.83 -34.76 -13.99
C GLY A 174 6.96 -34.92 -15.23
N ASP A 175 6.57 -36.16 -15.55
CA ASP A 175 5.65 -36.48 -16.65
C ASP A 175 4.24 -36.63 -16.09
N THR A 176 3.51 -35.52 -16.01
CA THR A 176 2.17 -35.53 -15.40
C THR A 176 1.17 -36.30 -16.24
N ALA A 177 1.30 -36.24 -17.57
CA ALA A 177 0.45 -36.96 -18.51
C ALA A 177 0.56 -38.48 -18.33
N ALA A 178 1.78 -39.02 -18.23
CA ALA A 178 1.99 -40.44 -17.96
C ALA A 178 1.48 -40.86 -16.58
N ALA A 179 1.67 -40.01 -15.56
CA ALA A 179 1.18 -40.28 -14.21
C ALA A 179 -0.35 -40.39 -14.17
N PHE A 180 -1.07 -39.48 -14.85
CA PHE A 180 -2.53 -39.55 -14.98
C PHE A 180 -2.99 -40.75 -15.82
N ALA A 181 -2.29 -41.09 -16.91
CA ALA A 181 -2.64 -42.22 -17.76
C ALA A 181 -2.48 -43.58 -17.06
N ALA A 182 -1.53 -43.69 -16.12
CA ALA A 182 -1.26 -44.91 -15.36
C ALA A 182 -2.09 -45.02 -14.06
N ALA A 183 -2.85 -43.99 -13.70
CA ALA A 183 -3.60 -43.96 -12.44
C ALA A 183 -4.81 -44.91 -12.48
N GLU A 184 -5.00 -45.70 -11.42
CA GLU A 184 -6.17 -46.56 -11.26
C GLU A 184 -7.45 -45.75 -10.99
N VAL A 185 -7.31 -44.62 -10.28
CA VAL A 185 -8.41 -43.71 -9.94
C VAL A 185 -7.94 -42.27 -10.14
N VAL A 186 -8.76 -41.47 -10.82
CA VAL A 186 -8.58 -40.03 -10.97
C VAL A 186 -9.78 -39.33 -10.34
N VAL A 187 -9.53 -38.34 -9.49
CA VAL A 187 -10.57 -37.51 -8.88
C VAL A 187 -10.36 -36.07 -9.32
N GLU A 188 -11.44 -35.46 -9.81
CA GLU A 188 -11.47 -34.06 -10.22
C GLU A 188 -12.39 -33.28 -9.28
N ALA A 189 -11.94 -32.09 -8.84
CA ALA A 189 -12.72 -31.18 -8.03
C ALA A 189 -12.38 -29.73 -8.38
N ALA A 190 -13.40 -28.87 -8.40
CA ALA A 190 -13.27 -27.44 -8.60
C ALA A 190 -13.39 -26.71 -7.25
N PHE A 191 -12.44 -25.82 -6.96
CA PHE A 191 -12.42 -25.02 -5.74
C PHE A 191 -12.47 -23.53 -6.09
N HIS A 192 -13.20 -22.76 -5.29
CA HIS A 192 -13.23 -21.31 -5.38
C HIS A 192 -12.95 -20.72 -4.01
N GLN A 193 -12.01 -19.77 -3.94
CA GLN A 193 -11.69 -19.02 -2.73
C GLN A 193 -12.13 -17.57 -2.90
N HIS A 194 -12.92 -17.07 -1.96
CA HIS A 194 -13.34 -15.68 -1.99
C HIS A 194 -12.16 -14.75 -1.72
N ARG A 195 -12.24 -13.53 -2.24
CA ARG A 195 -11.29 -12.47 -1.87
C ARG A 195 -11.37 -12.22 -0.37
N GLN A 196 -10.24 -12.29 0.31
CA GLN A 196 -10.09 -11.98 1.72
C GLN A 196 -9.21 -10.75 1.88
N THR A 197 -9.31 -10.11 3.05
CA THR A 197 -8.41 -9.02 3.46
C THR A 197 -7.84 -9.35 4.82
N HIS A 198 -6.64 -8.86 5.06
CA HIS A 198 -5.86 -9.07 6.27
C HIS A 198 -6.51 -8.51 7.54
N ALA A 199 -7.30 -7.44 7.39
CA ALA A 199 -8.05 -6.76 8.45
C ALA A 199 -7.26 -6.55 9.78
N PRO A 200 -6.05 -5.96 9.75
CA PRO A 200 -5.40 -5.55 10.99
C PRO A 200 -6.26 -4.54 11.75
N LEU A 201 -6.23 -4.60 13.08
CA LEU A 201 -7.03 -3.70 13.91
C LEU A 201 -6.58 -2.25 13.75
N GLU A 202 -5.27 -2.01 13.66
CA GLU A 202 -4.71 -0.73 13.25
C GLU A 202 -4.72 -0.64 11.71
N PRO A 203 -5.36 0.37 11.10
CA PRO A 203 -5.31 0.60 9.66
C PRO A 203 -3.90 1.00 9.19
N ARG A 204 -3.75 1.18 7.87
CA ARG A 204 -2.52 1.75 7.30
C ARG A 204 -2.45 3.24 7.64
N GLY A 205 -1.26 3.73 7.95
CA GLY A 205 -0.98 5.14 8.20
C GLY A 205 0.50 5.45 8.08
N CYS A 206 0.81 6.72 7.77
CA CYS A 206 2.17 7.26 7.78
C CYS A 206 2.16 8.75 8.14
N VAL A 207 3.29 9.26 8.62
CA VAL A 207 3.56 10.68 8.87
C VAL A 207 4.88 11.05 8.21
N ALA A 208 4.86 12.01 7.30
CA ALA A 208 6.06 12.53 6.64
C ALA A 208 6.52 13.84 7.28
N LEU A 209 7.83 13.97 7.45
CA LEU A 209 8.50 15.19 7.87
C LEU A 209 9.56 15.55 6.85
N TRP A 210 9.35 16.69 6.19
CA TRP A 210 10.34 17.26 5.29
C TRP A 210 11.16 18.33 6.01
N ASP A 211 12.47 18.12 6.11
CA ASP A 211 13.43 19.15 6.53
C ASP A 211 13.91 19.90 5.29
N ALA A 212 13.34 21.10 5.05
CA ALA A 212 13.70 21.93 3.91
C ALA A 212 15.15 22.43 3.94
N GLY A 213 15.77 22.56 5.12
CA GLY A 213 17.15 23.02 5.24
C GLY A 213 18.17 21.95 4.90
N ARG A 214 17.83 20.67 5.12
CA ARG A 214 18.67 19.51 4.77
C ARG A 214 18.23 18.81 3.50
N GLU A 215 17.05 19.14 2.98
CA GLU A 215 16.38 18.40 1.91
C GLU A 215 16.27 16.90 2.24
N HIS A 216 15.82 16.60 3.46
CA HIS A 216 15.67 15.22 3.97
C HIS A 216 14.22 14.92 4.36
N LEU A 217 13.76 13.73 3.98
CA LEU A 217 12.47 13.16 4.34
C LEU A 217 12.65 12.16 5.48
N THR A 218 11.96 12.36 6.60
CA THR A 218 11.72 11.30 7.59
C THR A 218 10.27 10.85 7.49
N LEU A 219 10.05 9.59 7.16
CA LEU A 219 8.73 8.96 7.13
C LEU A 219 8.58 8.03 8.33
N TYR A 220 7.59 8.28 9.18
CA TYR A 220 7.08 7.30 10.13
C TYR A 220 6.00 6.48 9.44
N ASP A 221 6.17 5.17 9.37
CA ASP A 221 5.29 4.28 8.61
C ASP A 221 4.85 3.08 9.46
N SER A 222 3.62 2.62 9.25
CA SER A 222 3.07 1.43 9.94
C SER A 222 3.48 0.11 9.25
N GLY A 223 4.52 0.14 8.40
CA GLY A 223 4.93 -0.95 7.51
C GLY A 223 5.70 -2.10 8.16
N GLN A 224 5.90 -3.15 7.37
CA GLN A 224 6.64 -4.36 7.77
C GLN A 224 8.07 -4.40 7.23
N VAL A 225 8.39 -3.55 6.25
CA VAL A 225 9.65 -3.62 5.48
C VAL A 225 10.29 -2.22 5.30
N PRO A 226 10.77 -1.58 6.38
CA PRO A 226 11.24 -0.19 6.34
C PRO A 226 12.38 0.06 5.34
N HIS A 227 13.29 -0.91 5.16
CA HIS A 227 14.45 -0.73 4.27
C HIS A 227 14.05 -0.80 2.78
N PRO A 228 13.35 -1.84 2.28
CA PRO A 228 12.79 -1.81 0.93
C PRO A 228 11.85 -0.63 0.67
N LEU A 229 11.07 -0.22 1.68
CA LEU A 229 10.20 0.95 1.57
C LEU A 229 11.02 2.22 1.34
N ARG A 230 12.10 2.45 2.11
CA ARG A 230 13.01 3.60 1.93
C ARG A 230 13.55 3.67 0.50
N THR A 231 14.09 2.56 -0.02
CA THR A 231 14.64 2.50 -1.38
C THR A 231 13.57 2.82 -2.42
N SER A 232 12.40 2.20 -2.30
CA SER A 232 11.27 2.40 -3.23
C SER A 232 10.73 3.82 -3.19
N LEU A 233 10.61 4.39 -1.99
CA LEU A 233 10.13 5.75 -1.76
C LEU A 233 11.08 6.78 -2.35
N ALA A 234 12.39 6.65 -2.09
CA ALA A 234 13.41 7.52 -2.67
C ALA A 234 13.35 7.51 -4.20
N ALA A 235 13.31 6.32 -4.80
CA ALA A 235 13.21 6.17 -6.25
C ALA A 235 11.92 6.82 -6.80
N ARG A 236 10.77 6.58 -6.15
CA ARG A 236 9.47 7.12 -6.56
C ARG A 236 9.37 8.64 -6.41
N LEU A 237 9.99 9.23 -5.40
CA LEU A 237 10.02 10.69 -5.19
C LEU A 237 11.18 11.38 -5.93
N GLY A 238 12.06 10.62 -6.58
CA GLY A 238 13.24 11.17 -7.26
C GLY A 238 14.30 11.73 -6.32
N LEU A 239 14.30 11.29 -5.06
CA LEU A 239 15.31 11.62 -4.05
C LEU A 239 16.44 10.59 -4.08
N SER A 240 17.63 10.97 -3.59
CA SER A 240 18.66 9.98 -3.27
C SER A 240 18.30 9.24 -1.98
N GLU A 241 18.69 7.97 -1.88
CA GLU A 241 18.27 7.12 -0.77
C GLU A 241 18.75 7.62 0.60
N ASN A 242 19.90 8.30 0.65
CA ASN A 242 20.42 8.95 1.86
C ASN A 242 19.59 10.16 2.33
N GLN A 243 18.78 10.77 1.45
CA GLN A 243 17.84 11.84 1.84
C GLN A 243 16.60 11.27 2.55
N VAL A 244 16.39 9.96 2.54
CA VAL A 244 15.17 9.33 3.05
C VAL A 244 15.48 8.48 4.28
N ARG A 245 14.75 8.74 5.36
CA ARG A 245 14.75 7.92 6.58
C ARG A 245 13.35 7.36 6.78
N VAL A 246 13.24 6.04 6.95
CA VAL A 246 11.98 5.39 7.34
C VAL A 246 12.12 4.88 8.77
N VAL A 247 11.13 5.17 9.61
CA VAL A 247 11.03 4.73 11.00
C VAL A 247 9.70 4.01 11.19
N VAL A 248 9.73 2.78 11.70
CA VAL A 248 8.53 2.01 12.02
C VAL A 248 8.38 1.98 13.54
N PRO A 249 7.33 2.59 14.11
CA PRO A 249 7.07 2.56 15.54
C PRO A 249 6.37 1.22 15.91
N ASP A 250 5.60 1.16 16.98
CA ASP A 250 4.76 -0.03 17.21
C ASP A 250 3.70 -0.14 16.09
N VAL A 251 3.37 -1.37 15.68
CA VAL A 251 2.42 -1.64 14.59
C VAL A 251 1.33 -2.58 15.10
N GLY A 252 0.06 -2.16 14.98
CA GLY A 252 -1.13 -2.89 15.43
C GLY A 252 -1.57 -3.99 14.46
N GLY A 253 -0.62 -4.83 14.06
CA GLY A 253 -0.81 -5.88 13.07
C GLY A 253 -0.64 -5.39 11.63
N GLY A 254 -0.17 -6.29 10.76
CA GLY A 254 0.03 -6.02 9.33
C GLY A 254 -0.40 -7.20 8.46
N PHE A 255 0.01 -8.41 8.84
CA PHE A 255 -0.39 -9.69 8.22
C PHE A 255 -0.14 -9.79 6.72
N GLY A 256 0.76 -8.97 6.16
CA GLY A 256 1.05 -8.90 4.72
C GLY A 256 0.52 -7.63 4.06
N GLN A 257 -0.54 -7.02 4.61
CA GLN A 257 -1.15 -5.79 4.06
C GLN A 257 -0.18 -4.59 4.11
N LYS A 258 0.69 -4.53 5.11
CA LYS A 258 1.60 -3.40 5.35
C LYS A 258 3.02 -3.66 4.80
N ILE A 259 3.15 -4.57 3.83
CA ILE A 259 4.42 -4.80 3.10
C ILE A 259 4.58 -3.83 1.91
N PRO A 260 3.59 -3.64 1.02
CA PRO A 260 3.80 -2.85 -0.19
C PRO A 260 3.97 -1.36 0.12
N LEU A 261 4.70 -0.66 -0.76
CA LEU A 261 4.58 0.80 -0.86
C LEU A 261 3.17 1.12 -1.35
N TRP A 262 2.42 1.87 -0.56
CA TRP A 262 1.07 2.29 -0.90
C TRP A 262 1.06 3.68 -1.54
N ARG A 263 0.05 3.93 -2.38
CA ARG A 263 -0.10 5.20 -3.11
C ARG A 263 -0.20 6.39 -2.16
N GLU A 264 -0.88 6.19 -1.03
CA GLU A 264 -1.05 7.20 0.01
C GLU A 264 0.29 7.69 0.61
N THR A 265 1.32 6.82 0.65
CA THR A 265 2.67 7.18 1.13
C THR A 265 3.44 8.09 0.17
N LEU A 266 2.95 8.28 -1.06
CA LEU A 266 3.55 9.17 -2.07
C LEU A 266 2.90 10.56 -2.11
N THR A 267 1.87 10.79 -1.30
CA THR A 267 1.12 12.05 -1.29
C THR A 267 1.41 12.90 -0.05
N VAL A 268 2.44 12.54 0.71
CA VAL A 268 2.85 13.15 1.97
C VAL A 268 4.15 13.93 1.83
#